data_AF-A0A367FFR1-F1
#
_entry.id   AF-A0A367FFR1-F1
#
_cell.length_a   1.000
_cell.length_b   1.000
_cell.length_c   1.000
_cell.angle_alpha   90.00
_cell.angle_beta   90.00
_cell.angle_gamma   90.00
#
_symmetry.space_group_name_H-M   'P 1'
#
loop_
_entity.id
_entity.type
_entity.pdbx_description
1 polymer ?
#
loop_
_entity_poly.entity_id
_entity_poly.type
_entity_poly.pdbx_seq_one_letter_code
_entity_poly.pdbx_strand_id
1 'polypeptide(L)'
;MVHNTSIDDRRTALGADDLATLAANLREQRLFRREQLRRLAAAPAPWRGPRPGRQVAAQAEVRRQLAACARMVLVDVEAALHRMEEGCYGTCHLCRRAIALERLMIVPQARYCGRCQQVRGGDR
;
A
#
# COMPACT_ATOMS: atom_id res chain seq x y z
N MET A 1 -8.62 48.62 2.98
CA MET A 1 -8.08 47.94 1.77
C MET A 1 -7.98 46.47 2.09
N VAL A 2 -8.75 45.65 1.38
CA VAL A 2 -8.75 44.19 1.56
C VAL A 2 -7.47 43.62 0.95
N HIS A 3 -6.55 43.12 1.78
CA HIS A 3 -5.42 42.33 1.31
C HIS A 3 -5.89 40.89 1.07
N ASN A 4 -6.56 40.70 -0.06
CA ASN A 4 -6.81 39.39 -0.64
C ASN A 4 -5.58 38.96 -1.46
N THR A 5 -4.65 38.25 -0.83
CA THR A 5 -3.59 37.51 -1.53
C THR A 5 -3.01 36.47 -0.58
N SER A 6 -3.04 35.19 -0.99
CA SER A 6 -2.42 33.97 -0.38
C SER A 6 -3.37 32.82 -0.04
N ILE A 7 -4.51 32.69 -0.72
CA ILE A 7 -5.32 31.46 -0.68
C ILE A 7 -4.97 30.50 -1.85
N ASP A 8 -4.10 30.91 -2.78
CA ASP A 8 -3.84 30.16 -4.01
C ASP A 8 -2.73 29.07 -3.91
N ASP A 9 -2.04 28.94 -2.77
CA ASP A 9 -0.87 28.04 -2.62
C ASP A 9 -1.13 26.78 -1.75
N ARG A 10 -2.40 26.50 -1.42
CA ARG A 10 -2.77 25.40 -0.49
C ARG A 10 -3.18 24.09 -1.15
N ARG A 11 -3.14 24.00 -2.49
CA ARG A 11 -3.70 22.84 -3.24
C ARG A 11 -2.66 22.02 -4.01
N THR A 12 -1.38 22.35 -3.94
CA THR A 12 -0.38 21.91 -4.93
C THR A 12 0.86 21.20 -4.37
N ALA A 13 1.09 21.21 -3.06
CA ALA A 13 2.16 20.41 -2.47
C ALA A 13 1.62 19.72 -1.23
N LEU A 14 1.66 18.39 -1.21
CA LEU A 14 1.75 17.67 0.06
C LEU A 14 2.81 18.39 0.90
N GLY A 15 2.45 18.85 2.10
CA GLY A 15 3.41 19.52 2.97
C GLY A 15 4.59 18.59 3.21
N ALA A 16 5.79 19.13 3.35
CA ALA A 16 6.98 18.32 3.68
C ALA A 16 6.74 17.49 4.96
N ASP A 17 6.00 18.05 5.92
CA ASP A 17 5.60 17.39 7.16
C ASP A 17 4.58 16.25 6.93
N ASP A 18 3.60 16.45 6.05
CA ASP A 18 2.64 15.41 5.67
C ASP A 18 3.36 14.25 4.97
N LEU A 19 4.28 14.57 4.06
CA LEU A 19 5.08 13.59 3.34
C LEU A 19 5.96 12.77 4.30
N ALA A 20 6.61 13.44 5.27
CA ALA A 20 7.40 12.77 6.30
C ALA A 20 6.55 11.84 7.17
N THR A 21 5.35 12.28 7.56
CA THR A 21 4.39 11.50 8.34
C THR A 21 3.94 10.25 7.57
N LEU A 22 3.53 10.42 6.30
CA LEU A 22 3.12 9.31 5.43
C LEU A 22 4.28 8.35 5.16
N ALA A 23 5.50 8.86 4.97
CA ALA A 23 6.69 8.04 4.75
C ALA A 23 7.02 7.19 6.00
N ALA A 24 6.92 7.76 7.20
CA ALA A 24 7.12 7.03 8.45
C ALA A 24 6.10 5.88 8.58
N ASN A 25 4.82 6.17 8.31
CA ASN A 25 3.76 5.16 8.32
C ASN A 25 4.03 4.04 7.30
N LEU A 26 4.38 4.37 6.06
CA LEU A 26 4.69 3.36 5.03
C LEU A 26 5.91 2.50 5.39
N ARG A 27 6.94 3.07 6.03
CA ARG A 27 8.10 2.30 6.51
C ARG A 27 7.70 1.32 7.60
N GLU A 28 6.85 1.73 8.54
CA GLU A 28 6.30 0.85 9.56
C GLU A 28 5.48 -0.29 8.93
N GLN A 29 4.58 0.04 8.00
CA GLN A 29 3.82 -0.97 7.24
C GLN A 29 4.75 -1.96 6.53
N ARG A 30 5.82 -1.47 5.88
CA ARG A 30 6.81 -2.30 5.19
C ARG A 30 7.48 -3.28 6.14
N LEU A 31 7.95 -2.81 7.30
CA LEU A 31 8.58 -3.65 8.32
C LEU A 31 7.61 -4.73 8.82
N PHE A 32 6.38 -4.33 9.17
CA PHE A 32 5.35 -5.24 9.63
C PHE A 32 5.04 -6.33 8.59
N ARG A 33 4.84 -5.95 7.32
CA ARG A 33 4.55 -6.92 6.24
C ARG A 33 5.71 -7.86 5.97
N ARG A 34 6.95 -7.37 6.01
CA ARG A 34 8.14 -8.22 5.86
C ARG A 34 8.23 -9.27 6.98
N GLU A 35 7.95 -8.88 8.22
CA GLU A 35 7.94 -9.81 9.34
C GLU A 35 6.78 -10.81 9.25
N GLN A 36 5.58 -10.37 8.88
CA GLN A 36 4.46 -11.27 8.62
C GLN A 36 4.78 -12.30 7.54
N LEU A 37 5.39 -11.87 6.44
CA LEU A 37 5.81 -12.76 5.36
C LEU A 37 6.89 -13.73 5.82
N ARG A 38 7.86 -13.30 6.62
CA ARG A 38 8.86 -14.19 7.23
C ARG A 38 8.19 -15.29 8.06
N ARG A 39 7.22 -14.92 8.90
CA ARG A 39 6.46 -15.87 9.74
C ARG A 39 5.61 -16.83 8.92
N LEU A 40 5.01 -16.39 7.82
CA LEU A 40 4.21 -17.23 6.92
C LEU A 40 5.08 -18.11 6.02
N ALA A 41 6.25 -17.62 5.61
CA ALA A 41 7.22 -18.33 4.76
C ALA A 41 8.07 -19.34 5.54
N ALA A 42 8.09 -19.27 6.87
CA ALA A 42 8.56 -20.35 7.73
C ALA A 42 7.64 -21.57 7.53
N ALA A 43 7.84 -22.25 6.40
CA ALA A 43 7.19 -23.50 6.11
C ALA A 43 7.65 -24.51 7.16
N PRO A 44 6.74 -25.34 7.69
CA PRO A 44 7.19 -26.55 8.36
C PRO A 44 8.08 -27.34 7.38
N ALA A 45 9.06 -28.07 7.92
CA ALA A 45 9.97 -28.89 7.12
C ALA A 45 9.20 -29.68 6.04
N PRO A 46 9.79 -29.90 4.84
CA PRO A 46 9.14 -30.66 3.78
C PRO A 46 8.57 -31.95 4.38
N TRP A 47 7.28 -32.20 4.16
CA TRP A 47 6.63 -33.40 4.69
C TRP A 47 7.36 -34.64 4.15
N ARG A 48 8.08 -35.35 5.04
CA ARG A 48 8.77 -36.62 4.74
C ARG A 48 7.92 -37.80 5.24
N GLY A 49 6.64 -37.83 4.88
CA GLY A 49 5.70 -38.86 5.31
C GLY A 49 4.66 -39.17 4.23
N PRO A 50 3.69 -40.06 4.51
CA PRO A 50 2.54 -40.32 3.63
C PRO A 50 1.78 -39.02 3.29
N ARG A 51 0.96 -39.06 2.23
CA ARG A 51 0.20 -37.89 1.76
C ARG A 51 -0.45 -37.14 2.94
N PRO A 52 -0.20 -35.84 3.09
CA PRO A 52 -0.78 -35.08 4.19
C PRO A 52 -2.30 -35.18 4.12
N GLY A 53 -2.92 -35.39 5.28
CA GLY A 53 -4.38 -35.45 5.38
C GLY A 53 -5.03 -34.16 4.84
N ARG A 54 -6.29 -34.25 4.40
CA ARG A 54 -7.04 -33.15 3.78
C ARG A 54 -6.97 -31.83 4.57
N GLN A 55 -6.96 -31.91 5.90
CA GLN A 55 -6.87 -30.74 6.79
C GLN A 55 -5.51 -30.02 6.71
N VAL A 56 -4.40 -30.76 6.62
CA VAL A 56 -3.04 -30.19 6.50
C VAL A 56 -2.86 -29.50 5.15
N ALA A 57 -3.37 -30.11 4.07
CA ALA A 57 -3.35 -29.50 2.74
C ALA A 57 -4.18 -28.20 2.70
N ALA A 58 -5.38 -28.19 3.31
CA ALA A 58 -6.21 -26.99 3.41
C ALA A 58 -5.53 -25.86 4.20
N GLN A 59 -4.86 -26.17 5.31
CA GLN A 59 -4.12 -25.18 6.09
C GLN A 59 -2.93 -24.58 5.32
N ALA A 60 -2.21 -25.41 4.56
CA ALA A 60 -1.13 -24.95 3.70
C ALA A 60 -1.64 -24.00 2.60
N GLU A 61 -2.80 -24.30 2.01
CA GLU A 61 -3.42 -23.43 1.00
C GLU A 61 -3.82 -22.07 1.58
N VAL A 62 -4.49 -22.05 2.74
CA VAL A 62 -4.84 -20.80 3.43
C VAL A 62 -3.58 -19.96 3.72
N ARG A 63 -2.51 -20.59 4.21
CA ARG A 63 -1.22 -19.91 4.44
C ARG A 63 -0.64 -19.31 3.15
N ARG A 64 -0.70 -20.04 2.04
CA ARG A 64 -0.24 -19.55 0.73
C ARG A 64 -1.02 -18.32 0.27
N GLN A 65 -2.35 -18.36 0.40
CA GLN A 65 -3.23 -17.25 0.03
C GLN A 65 -2.96 -16.01 0.89
N LEU A 66 -2.86 -16.18 2.21
CA LEU A 66 -2.50 -15.09 3.12
C LEU A 66 -1.14 -14.47 2.77
N ALA A 67 -0.13 -15.30 2.46
CA ALA A 67 1.18 -14.83 2.05
C ALA A 67 1.13 -14.10 0.69
N ALA A 68 0.30 -14.56 -0.26
CA ALA A 68 0.09 -13.88 -1.54
C ALA A 68 -0.52 -12.50 -1.34
N CYS A 69 -1.60 -12.38 -0.54
CA CYS A 69 -2.22 -11.10 -0.22
C CYS A 69 -1.24 -10.15 0.47
N ALA A 70 -0.47 -10.63 1.45
CA ALA A 70 0.53 -9.82 2.15
C ALA A 70 1.65 -9.32 1.21
N ARG A 71 2.09 -10.15 0.25
CA ARG A 71 3.05 -9.72 -0.79
C ARG A 71 2.48 -8.63 -1.67
N MET A 72 1.24 -8.74 -2.13
CA MET A 72 0.61 -7.71 -2.97
C MET A 72 0.59 -6.35 -2.26
N VAL A 73 0.21 -6.33 -0.98
CA VAL A 73 0.23 -5.09 -0.18
C VAL A 73 1.64 -4.56 0.00
N LEU A 74 2.64 -5.43 0.24
CA LEU A 74 4.03 -5.01 0.34
C LEU A 74 4.54 -4.34 -0.94
N VAL A 75 4.19 -4.89 -2.11
CA VAL A 75 4.52 -4.26 -3.40
C VAL A 75 3.88 -2.87 -3.53
N ASP A 76 2.63 -2.70 -3.07
CA ASP A 76 1.96 -1.40 -3.10
C ASP A 76 2.66 -0.36 -2.19
N VAL A 77 3.09 -0.79 -0.99
CA VAL A 77 3.83 0.03 -0.02
C VAL A 77 5.21 0.41 -0.55
N GLU A 78 5.97 -0.55 -1.07
CA GLU A 78 7.30 -0.30 -1.63
C GLU A 78 7.24 0.63 -2.85
N ALA A 79 6.25 0.43 -3.73
CA ALA A 79 6.01 1.33 -4.83
C ALA A 79 5.63 2.75 -4.37
N ALA A 80 4.91 2.90 -3.25
CA ALA A 80 4.56 4.21 -2.70
C ALA A 80 5.78 4.94 -2.16
N LEU A 81 6.65 4.24 -1.41
CA LEU A 81 7.93 4.77 -0.94
C LEU A 81 8.82 5.19 -2.10
N HIS A 82 8.92 4.37 -3.14
CA HIS A 82 9.70 4.71 -4.34
C HIS A 82 9.19 5.99 -5.01
N ARG A 83 7.86 6.15 -5.15
CA ARG A 83 7.28 7.41 -5.68
C ARG A 83 7.62 8.63 -4.83
N MET A 84 7.79 8.47 -3.51
CA MET A 84 8.22 9.57 -2.64
C MET A 84 9.68 9.93 -2.91
N GLU A 85 10.55 8.94 -3.13
CA GLU A 85 11.95 9.14 -3.51
C GLU A 85 12.07 9.84 -4.87
N GLU A 86 11.22 9.48 -5.84
CA GLU A 86 11.16 10.11 -7.17
C GLU A 86 10.42 11.46 -7.20
N GLY A 87 9.84 11.92 -6.07
CA GLY A 87 9.05 13.15 -6.02
C GLY A 87 7.70 13.10 -6.77
N CYS A 88 7.28 11.92 -7.22
CA CYS A 88 6.04 11.70 -8.00
C CYS A 88 4.86 11.23 -7.13
N TYR A 89 5.05 11.14 -5.81
CA TYR A 89 4.02 10.69 -4.87
C TYR A 89 2.81 11.62 -4.84
N GLY A 90 1.62 11.05 -4.60
CA GLY A 90 0.37 11.79 -4.59
C GLY A 90 -0.24 12.05 -5.97
N THR A 91 0.30 11.50 -7.06
CA THR A 91 -0.30 11.60 -8.40
C THR A 91 -1.03 10.31 -8.80
N CYS A 92 -2.25 10.44 -9.32
CA CYS A 92 -3.06 9.30 -9.79
C CYS A 92 -2.44 8.66 -11.04
N HIS A 93 -2.25 7.34 -11.04
CA HIS A 93 -1.66 6.62 -12.17
C HIS A 93 -2.56 6.54 -13.41
N LEU A 94 -3.87 6.76 -13.26
CA LEU A 94 -4.82 6.68 -14.38
C LEU A 94 -5.10 8.06 -15.00
N CYS A 95 -5.54 9.03 -14.19
CA CYS A 95 -5.92 10.35 -14.69
C CYS A 95 -4.85 11.42 -14.53
N ARG A 96 -3.69 11.09 -13.94
CA ARG A 96 -2.54 11.99 -13.73
C ARG A 96 -2.83 13.24 -12.89
N ARG A 97 -3.97 13.28 -12.21
CA ARG A 97 -4.34 14.35 -11.26
C ARG A 97 -3.85 14.03 -9.85
N ALA A 98 -3.72 15.06 -9.01
CA ALA A 98 -3.41 14.89 -7.59
C ALA A 98 -4.46 14.00 -6.89
N ILE A 99 -3.97 13.13 -6.01
CA ILE A 99 -4.77 12.32 -5.09
C ILE A 99 -5.06 13.21 -3.88
N ALA A 100 -6.33 13.26 -3.47
CA ALA A 100 -6.75 14.01 -2.29
C ALA A 100 -5.94 13.61 -1.04
N LEU A 101 -5.46 14.59 -0.27
CA LEU A 101 -4.65 14.35 0.91
C LEU A 101 -5.39 13.48 1.92
N GLU A 102 -6.69 13.74 2.12
CA GLU A 102 -7.56 12.98 3.01
C GLU A 102 -7.56 11.49 2.67
N ARG A 103 -7.46 11.15 1.37
CA ARG A 103 -7.33 9.77 0.92
C ARG A 103 -5.95 9.20 1.22
N LEU A 104 -4.87 9.97 1.02
CA LEU A 104 -3.51 9.50 1.31
C LEU A 104 -3.30 9.31 2.82
N MET A 105 -3.95 10.12 3.66
CA MET A 105 -3.94 9.95 5.11
C MET A 105 -4.63 8.66 5.57
N ILE A 106 -5.67 8.21 4.84
CA ILE A 106 -6.37 6.94 5.12
C ILE A 106 -5.66 5.74 4.47
N VAL A 107 -5.18 5.90 3.23
CA VAL A 107 -4.52 4.85 2.43
C VAL A 107 -3.25 5.43 1.79
N PRO A 108 -2.11 5.44 2.51
CA PRO A 108 -0.86 6.02 2.02
C PRO A 108 -0.31 5.32 0.77
N GLN A 109 -0.54 4.03 0.63
CA GLN A 109 -0.10 3.25 -0.54
C GLN A 109 -0.98 3.45 -1.79
N ALA A 110 -1.99 4.33 -1.75
CA ALA A 110 -2.92 4.52 -2.86
C ALA A 110 -2.22 4.92 -4.17
N ARG A 111 -2.57 4.22 -5.25
CA ARG A 111 -2.11 4.49 -6.63
C ARG A 111 -3.08 5.36 -7.45
N TYR A 112 -4.34 5.39 -7.03
CA TYR A 112 -5.44 6.01 -7.76
C TYR A 112 -6.23 6.94 -6.85
N CYS A 113 -6.76 8.02 -7.44
CA CYS A 113 -7.76 8.86 -6.78
C CYS A 113 -9.07 8.09 -6.57
N GLY A 114 -9.96 8.58 -5.69
CA GLY A 114 -11.22 7.89 -5.37
C GLY A 114 -12.06 7.55 -6.61
N ARG A 115 -12.16 8.48 -7.57
CA ARG A 115 -12.88 8.27 -8.84
C ARG A 115 -12.28 7.14 -9.67
N CYS A 116 -10.97 7.15 -9.90
CA CYS A 116 -10.29 6.12 -10.69
C CYS A 116 -10.25 4.77 -9.97
N GLN A 117 -10.25 4.79 -8.64
CA GLN A 117 -10.37 3.56 -7.84
C GLN A 117 -11.73 2.91 -8.02
N GLN A 118 -12.84 3.67 -8.05
CA GLN A 118 -14.18 3.14 -8.29
C GLN A 118 -14.28 2.46 -9.66
N VAL A 119 -13.72 3.10 -10.70
CA VAL A 119 -13.69 2.54 -12.07
C VAL A 119 -12.91 1.22 -12.12
N ARG A 120 -11.79 1.10 -11.39
CA ARG A 120 -10.99 -0.14 -11.35
C ARG A 120 -11.51 -1.19 -10.36
N GLY A 121 -12.24 -0.77 -9.34
CA GLY A 121 -12.73 -1.63 -8.26
C GLY A 121 -14.04 -2.34 -8.60
N GLY A 122 -14.76 -1.88 -9.63
CA GLY A 122 -15.95 -2.55 -10.15
C GLY A 122 -15.67 -3.73 -11.09
N ASP A 123 -14.39 -4.10 -11.28
CA ASP A 123 -13.94 -5.15 -12.20
C ASP A 123 -13.32 -6.34 -11.44
N ARG A 124 -13.87 -6.68 -10.27
CA ARG A 124 -13.50 -7.85 -9.48
C ARG A 124 -14.75 -8.61 -9.04
#